data_AF-A0A259J2D0-F1
#
_entry.id   AF-A0A259J2D0-F1
#
_cell.length_a   1.000
_cell.length_b   1.000
_cell.length_c   1.000
_cell.angle_alpha   90.00
_cell.angle_beta   90.00
_cell.angle_gamma   90.00
#
_symmetry.space_group_name_H-M   'P 1'
#
loop_
_entity.id
_entity.type
_entity.pdbx_description
1 polymer ?
#
loop_
_entity_poly.entity_id
_entity_poly.type
_entity_poly.pdbx_seq_one_letter_code
_entity_poly.pdbx_strand_id
1 'polypeptide(L)'
;KPNAAAADVRAMRLDEAKAIYRVKYWDAQRCDDLPAGVDDAVFDYGVNSGIGRSGKVLRRCLGLPDNTGVINEAVIAAARRADAGRLASAICDERLRFLKSLRTWPVFGKGWGRRVAEVKAFALQQAGRQSLAPPVVERHAASIGKGVVPVAKAARQGSAGAIATGGAVAVQQAHAAGVDLVGLIAILALVLAAVVMMYVFWQWRQCQRQEAAA
;
A
#
# COMPACT_ATOMS: atom_id res chain seq x y z
N LYS A 1 14.22 13.35 -10.96
CA LYS A 1 14.12 14.13 -12.22
C LYS A 1 12.89 15.02 -12.13
N PRO A 2 13.01 16.37 -12.21
CA PRO A 2 11.87 17.27 -11.99
C PRO A 2 10.76 17.23 -13.05
N ASN A 3 10.90 16.47 -14.15
CA ASN A 3 9.88 16.32 -15.20
C ASN A 3 9.69 14.86 -15.65
N ALA A 4 9.64 13.92 -14.69
CA ALA A 4 9.44 12.50 -15.04
C ALA A 4 8.02 12.27 -15.59
N ALA A 5 7.93 11.58 -16.73
CA ALA A 5 6.67 11.14 -17.32
C ALA A 5 6.22 9.78 -16.78
N ALA A 6 4.97 9.41 -17.02
CA ALA A 6 4.45 8.09 -16.63
C ALA A 6 5.27 6.93 -17.26
N ALA A 7 5.81 7.14 -18.47
CA ALA A 7 6.69 6.18 -19.13
C ALA A 7 8.01 5.97 -18.37
N ASP A 8 8.60 7.05 -17.83
CA ASP A 8 9.81 6.96 -17.02
C ASP A 8 9.57 6.14 -15.75
N VAL A 9 8.44 6.38 -15.07
CA VAL A 9 8.07 5.62 -13.86
C VAL A 9 7.83 4.15 -14.19
N ARG A 10 7.21 3.87 -15.35
CA ARG A 10 6.97 2.49 -15.80
C ARG A 10 8.25 1.73 -16.14
N ALA A 11 9.24 2.43 -16.71
CA ALA A 11 10.54 1.88 -17.07
C ALA A 11 11.56 1.91 -15.91
N MET A 12 11.19 2.48 -14.75
CA MET A 12 12.08 2.66 -13.62
C MET A 12 12.60 1.31 -13.10
N ARG A 13 13.91 1.26 -12.85
CA ARG A 13 14.55 0.08 -12.26
C ARG A 13 14.13 -0.06 -10.80
N LEU A 14 14.02 -1.30 -10.32
CA LEU A 14 13.59 -1.58 -8.95
C LEU A 14 14.52 -0.97 -7.88
N ASP A 15 15.82 -0.97 -8.11
CA ASP A 15 16.79 -0.35 -7.20
C ASP A 15 16.68 1.17 -7.16
N GLU A 16 16.40 1.81 -8.31
CA GLU A 16 16.07 3.24 -8.37
C GLU A 16 14.80 3.54 -7.56
N ALA A 17 13.74 2.75 -7.73
CA ALA A 17 12.53 2.89 -6.94
C ALA A 17 12.82 2.73 -5.44
N LYS A 18 13.57 1.70 -5.05
CA LYS A 18 13.98 1.47 -3.65
C LYS A 18 14.77 2.65 -3.08
N ALA A 19 15.70 3.22 -3.83
CA ALA A 19 16.47 4.38 -3.40
C ALA A 19 15.57 5.60 -3.18
N ILE A 20 14.59 5.83 -4.06
CA ILE A 20 13.58 6.89 -3.87
C ILE A 20 12.77 6.63 -2.60
N TYR A 21 12.26 5.42 -2.40
CA TYR A 21 11.48 5.07 -1.20
C TYR A 21 12.29 5.24 0.08
N ARG A 22 13.55 4.81 0.07
CA ARG A 22 14.48 4.94 1.19
C ARG A 22 14.65 6.40 1.58
N VAL A 23 15.07 7.26 0.66
CA VAL A 23 15.36 8.67 0.96
C VAL A 23 14.09 9.47 1.25
N LYS A 24 13.05 9.32 0.42
CA LYS A 24 11.88 10.21 0.45
C LYS A 24 10.83 9.83 1.48
N TYR A 25 10.84 8.60 1.99
CA TYR A 25 9.80 8.12 2.89
C TYR A 25 10.35 7.42 4.13
N TRP A 26 11.34 6.53 3.99
CA TRP A 26 11.90 5.81 5.14
C TRP A 26 12.79 6.71 6.00
N ASP A 27 13.85 7.26 5.41
CA ASP A 27 14.83 8.12 6.10
C ASP A 27 14.19 9.45 6.51
N ALA A 28 13.34 10.03 5.65
CA ALA A 28 12.61 11.26 5.93
C ALA A 28 11.67 11.17 7.15
N GLN A 29 11.28 9.95 7.54
CA GLN A 29 10.47 9.68 8.73
C GLN A 29 11.28 9.00 9.85
N ARG A 30 12.61 8.87 9.68
CA ARG A 30 13.50 8.22 10.65
C ARG A 30 13.03 6.82 11.05
N CYS A 31 12.53 6.05 10.09
CA CYS A 31 11.95 4.74 10.36
C CYS A 31 12.93 3.77 11.06
N ASP A 32 14.24 3.82 10.75
CA ASP A 32 15.24 2.98 11.42
C ASP A 32 15.37 3.25 12.93
N ASP A 33 14.96 4.43 13.41
CA ASP A 33 15.05 4.81 14.82
C ASP A 33 13.81 4.42 15.64
N LEU A 34 12.72 4.07 14.96
CA LEU A 34 11.43 3.72 15.57
C LEU A 34 11.39 2.24 15.98
N PRO A 35 10.55 1.86 16.97
CA PRO A 35 10.35 0.44 17.31
C PRO A 35 9.83 -0.38 16.13
N ALA A 36 10.19 -1.66 16.09
CA ALA A 36 9.76 -2.56 15.04
C ALA A 36 8.22 -2.68 15.02
N GLY A 37 7.63 -2.62 13.83
CA GLY A 37 6.19 -2.53 13.61
C GLY A 37 5.64 -1.10 13.64
N VAL A 38 6.22 -0.19 14.44
CA VAL A 38 5.87 1.24 14.39
C VAL A 38 6.47 1.89 13.15
N ASP A 39 7.72 1.55 12.83
CA ASP A 39 8.41 1.88 11.58
C ASP A 39 7.59 1.51 10.34
N ASP A 40 7.07 0.28 10.28
CA ASP A 40 6.24 -0.23 9.19
C ASP A 40 4.94 0.56 9.03
N ALA A 41 4.23 0.80 10.13
CA ALA A 41 2.96 1.53 10.12
C ALA A 41 3.15 3.00 9.70
N VAL A 42 4.22 3.66 10.19
CA VAL A 42 4.58 5.04 9.83
C VAL A 42 5.01 5.13 8.37
N PHE A 43 5.80 4.16 7.89
CA PHE A 43 6.25 4.11 6.51
C PHE A 43 5.08 3.92 5.54
N ASP A 44 4.23 2.90 5.75
CA ASP A 44 3.05 2.65 4.91
C ASP A 44 2.13 3.87 4.84
N TYR A 45 1.85 4.49 5.99
CA TYR A 45 1.01 5.67 6.03
C TYR A 45 1.67 6.86 5.30
N GLY A 46 2.97 7.08 5.51
CA GLY A 46 3.73 8.14 4.85
C GLY A 46 3.73 8.00 3.32
N VAL A 47 3.90 6.79 2.82
CA VAL A 47 3.87 6.48 1.38
C VAL A 47 2.51 6.79 0.76
N ASN A 48 1.43 6.37 1.43
CA ASN A 48 0.10 6.40 0.83
C ASN A 48 -0.64 7.74 1.05
N SER A 49 -0.34 8.44 2.14
CA SER A 49 -1.10 9.62 2.56
C SER A 49 -0.23 10.83 2.94
N GLY A 50 1.08 10.73 2.70
CA GLY A 50 2.06 11.78 2.91
C GLY A 50 2.74 11.72 4.29
N ILE A 51 4.07 11.91 4.29
CA ILE A 51 4.92 11.87 5.49
C ILE A 51 4.50 12.88 6.56
N GLY A 52 4.00 14.05 6.16
CA GLY A 52 3.53 15.07 7.08
C GLY A 52 2.31 14.64 7.87
N ARG A 53 1.38 13.88 7.27
CA ARG A 53 0.22 13.33 7.98
C ARG A 53 0.63 12.19 8.88
N SER A 54 1.44 11.27 8.37
CA SER A 54 1.94 10.12 9.13
C SER A 54 2.66 10.55 10.41
N GLY A 55 3.59 11.49 10.33
CA GLY A 55 4.29 12.02 11.50
C GLY A 55 3.38 12.75 12.49
N LYS A 56 2.37 13.50 12.02
CA LYS A 56 1.36 14.12 12.90
C LYS A 56 0.55 13.07 13.67
N VAL A 57 0.16 12.00 12.99
CA VAL A 57 -0.59 10.89 13.59
C VAL A 57 0.26 10.18 14.65
N LEU A 58 1.52 9.84 14.33
CA LEU A 58 2.44 9.26 15.32
C LEU A 58 2.53 10.11 16.58
N ARG A 59 2.74 11.43 16.42
CA ARG A 59 2.81 12.37 17.54
C ARG A 59 1.54 12.37 18.37
N ARG A 60 0.37 12.41 17.72
CA ARG A 60 -0.94 12.35 18.41
C ARG A 60 -1.13 11.05 19.18
N CYS A 61 -0.77 9.91 18.60
CA CYS A 61 -0.82 8.60 19.27
C CYS A 61 0.12 8.53 20.48
N LEU A 62 1.19 9.33 20.50
CA LEU A 62 2.12 9.46 21.63
C LEU A 62 1.72 10.55 22.64
N GLY A 63 0.59 11.22 22.44
CA GLY A 63 0.17 12.35 23.29
C GLY A 63 1.01 13.62 23.12
N LEU A 64 1.76 13.74 22.02
CA LEU A 64 2.58 14.90 21.70
C LEU A 64 1.80 15.89 20.81
N PRO A 65 2.10 17.20 20.85
CA PRO A 65 1.52 18.18 19.93
C PRO A 65 1.82 17.84 18.46
N ASP A 66 0.82 17.91 17.58
CA ASP A 66 0.90 17.53 16.17
C ASP A 66 0.82 18.73 15.20
N ASN A 67 1.22 19.91 15.67
CA ASN A 67 1.39 21.11 14.84
C ASN A 67 2.44 20.90 13.71
N THR A 68 3.35 19.95 13.88
CA THR A 68 4.33 19.50 12.88
C THR A 68 4.26 17.98 12.66
N GLY A 69 4.69 17.52 11.49
CA GLY A 69 4.89 16.10 11.18
C GLY A 69 6.32 15.60 11.42
N VAL A 70 7.21 16.45 11.94
CA VAL A 70 8.62 16.09 12.12
C VAL A 70 8.79 15.05 13.24
N ILE A 71 9.53 13.99 12.92
CA ILE A 71 9.96 12.94 13.84
C ILE A 71 11.37 13.31 14.31
N ASN A 72 11.47 13.80 15.55
CA ASN A 72 12.71 14.20 16.19
C ASN A 72 13.03 13.27 17.38
N GLU A 73 14.16 13.52 18.06
CA GLU A 73 14.61 12.70 19.19
C GLU A 73 13.54 12.53 20.29
N ALA A 74 12.77 13.58 20.58
CA ALA A 74 11.71 13.50 21.58
C ALA A 74 10.58 12.55 21.16
N VAL A 75 10.20 12.55 19.88
CA VAL A 75 9.21 11.61 19.32
C VAL A 75 9.73 10.19 19.37
N ILE A 76 10.98 9.97 18.98
CA ILE A 76 11.63 8.66 18.99
C ILE A 76 11.71 8.11 20.41
N ALA A 77 12.17 8.93 21.36
CA ALA A 77 12.24 8.56 22.76
C ALA A 77 10.86 8.21 23.34
N ALA A 78 9.81 8.95 22.97
CA ALA A 78 8.43 8.63 23.35
C ALA A 78 7.95 7.32 22.73
N ALA A 79 8.23 7.09 21.43
CA ALA A 79 7.88 5.85 20.74
C ALA A 79 8.55 4.63 21.38
N ARG A 80 9.82 4.72 21.76
CA ARG A 80 10.58 3.64 22.43
C ARG A 80 10.06 3.29 23.82
N ARG A 81 9.37 4.21 24.50
CA ARG A 81 8.73 3.96 25.81
C ARG A 81 7.30 3.42 25.68
N ALA A 82 6.68 3.57 24.52
CA ALA A 82 5.33 3.11 24.27
C ALA A 82 5.31 1.60 23.99
N ASP A 83 4.16 0.97 24.22
CA ASP A 83 3.92 -0.38 23.72
C ASP A 83 3.83 -0.34 22.19
N ALA A 84 4.83 -0.94 21.52
CA ALA A 84 4.99 -0.87 20.08
C ALA A 84 3.78 -1.45 19.32
N GLY A 85 3.21 -2.56 19.82
CA GLY A 85 2.05 -3.20 19.19
C GLY A 85 0.79 -2.33 19.24
N ARG A 86 0.48 -1.76 20.42
CA ARG A 86 -0.63 -0.81 20.61
C ARG A 86 -0.43 0.45 19.79
N LEU A 87 0.79 1.01 19.76
CA LEU A 87 1.09 2.20 18.99
C LEU A 87 0.94 1.96 17.48
N ALA A 88 1.51 0.87 16.95
CA ALA A 88 1.37 0.51 15.54
C ALA A 88 -0.11 0.24 15.17
N SER A 89 -0.84 -0.46 16.03
CA SER A 89 -2.30 -0.66 15.88
C SER A 89 -3.03 0.67 15.78
N ALA A 90 -2.76 1.61 16.69
CA ALA A 90 -3.41 2.91 16.72
C ALA A 90 -3.14 3.74 15.45
N ILE A 91 -1.92 3.67 14.90
CA ILE A 91 -1.56 4.35 13.65
C ILE A 91 -2.34 3.75 12.47
N CYS A 92 -2.41 2.42 12.37
CA CYS A 92 -3.18 1.74 11.33
C CYS A 92 -4.69 2.03 11.44
N ASP A 93 -5.23 2.06 12.65
CA ASP A 93 -6.64 2.37 12.90
C ASP A 93 -6.98 3.83 12.53
N GLU A 94 -6.08 4.77 12.84
CA GLU A 94 -6.18 6.15 12.38
C GLU A 94 -6.18 6.22 10.86
N ARG A 95 -5.24 5.53 10.19
CA ARG A 95 -5.17 5.49 8.73
C ARG A 95 -6.47 4.98 8.12
N LEU A 96 -7.02 3.89 8.65
CA LEU A 96 -8.29 3.35 8.19
C LEU A 96 -9.43 4.37 8.38
N ARG A 97 -9.46 5.06 9.52
CA ARG A 97 -10.45 6.12 9.77
C ARG A 97 -10.33 7.26 8.77
N PHE A 98 -9.11 7.71 8.47
CA PHE A 98 -8.88 8.73 7.44
C PHE A 98 -9.33 8.25 6.06
N LEU A 99 -8.99 7.03 5.66
CA LEU A 99 -9.39 6.50 4.35
C LEU A 99 -10.92 6.39 4.23
N LYS A 100 -11.60 5.98 5.32
CA LYS A 100 -13.07 5.94 5.40
C LYS A 100 -13.73 7.32 5.26
N SER A 101 -13.03 8.41 5.61
CA SER A 101 -13.57 9.76 5.44
C SER A 101 -13.41 10.32 4.02
N LEU A 102 -12.73 9.61 3.12
CA LEU A 102 -12.54 10.05 1.74
C LEU A 102 -13.80 9.80 0.91
N ARG A 103 -14.17 10.77 0.06
CA ARG A 103 -15.29 10.64 -0.90
C ARG A 103 -15.16 9.44 -1.84
N THR A 104 -13.93 8.97 -2.07
CA THR A 104 -13.59 7.83 -2.93
C THR A 104 -13.67 6.47 -2.23
N TRP A 105 -13.95 6.44 -0.93
CA TRP A 105 -14.07 5.20 -0.15
C TRP A 105 -15.07 4.19 -0.74
N PRO A 106 -16.27 4.57 -1.26
CA PRO A 106 -17.19 3.60 -1.84
C PRO A 106 -16.60 2.80 -3.01
N VAL A 107 -15.63 3.37 -3.73
CA VAL A 107 -14.99 2.74 -4.89
C VAL A 107 -13.79 1.89 -4.46
N PHE A 108 -12.88 2.45 -3.66
CA PHE A 108 -11.58 1.82 -3.37
C PHE A 108 -11.47 1.22 -1.96
N GLY A 109 -12.43 1.50 -1.08
CA GLY A 109 -12.34 1.26 0.35
C GLY A 109 -12.17 -0.22 0.72
N LYS A 110 -12.76 -1.14 -0.06
CA LYS A 110 -12.55 -2.58 0.15
C LYS A 110 -11.07 -2.96 -0.01
N GLY A 111 -10.42 -2.46 -1.06
CA GLY A 111 -9.00 -2.72 -1.32
C GLY A 111 -8.10 -2.04 -0.31
N TRP A 112 -8.38 -0.76 0.00
CA TRP A 112 -7.62 0.00 0.98
C TRP A 112 -7.74 -0.58 2.39
N GLY A 113 -8.95 -0.94 2.83
CA GLY A 113 -9.19 -1.55 4.14
C GLY A 113 -8.44 -2.88 4.31
N ARG A 114 -8.44 -3.74 3.28
CA ARG A 114 -7.67 -4.98 3.29
C ARG A 114 -6.17 -4.71 3.45
N ARG A 115 -5.60 -3.79 2.67
CA ARG A 115 -4.16 -3.44 2.76
C ARG A 115 -3.78 -2.87 4.12
N VAL A 116 -4.62 -2.02 4.72
CA VAL A 116 -4.38 -1.52 6.08
C VAL A 116 -4.39 -2.67 7.09
N ALA A 117 -5.31 -3.62 6.96
CA ALA A 117 -5.36 -4.79 7.84
C ALA A 117 -4.12 -5.69 7.69
N GLU A 118 -3.64 -5.90 6.46
CA GLU A 118 -2.40 -6.63 6.17
C GLU A 118 -1.19 -5.95 6.82
N VAL A 119 -1.05 -4.62 6.67
CA VAL A 119 0.02 -3.84 7.31
C VAL A 119 -0.08 -3.93 8.84
N LYS A 120 -1.28 -3.80 9.41
CA LYS A 120 -1.50 -3.92 10.86
C LYS A 120 -1.08 -5.30 11.38
N ALA A 121 -1.42 -6.37 10.67
CA ALA A 121 -1.01 -7.72 11.05
C ALA A 121 0.51 -7.90 10.99
N PHE A 122 1.16 -7.39 9.94
CA PHE A 122 2.62 -7.42 9.80
C PHE A 122 3.30 -6.63 10.91
N ALA A 123 2.86 -5.41 11.17
CA ALA A 123 3.40 -4.55 12.21
C ALA A 123 3.29 -5.19 13.61
N LEU A 124 2.16 -5.84 13.93
CA LEU A 124 1.98 -6.55 15.19
C LEU A 124 2.92 -7.77 15.31
N GLN A 125 3.15 -8.48 14.22
CA GLN A 125 4.12 -9.58 14.19
C GLN A 125 5.54 -9.07 14.48
N GLN A 126 5.92 -7.94 13.90
CA GLN A 126 7.24 -7.33 14.07
C GLN A 126 7.43 -6.81 15.50
N ALA A 127 6.43 -6.11 16.06
CA ALA A 127 6.43 -5.67 17.45
C ALA A 127 6.53 -6.85 18.44
N GLY A 128 5.81 -7.95 18.16
CA GLY A 128 5.86 -9.17 18.98
C GLY A 128 7.23 -9.85 18.95
N ARG A 129 7.89 -9.90 17.80
CA ARG A 129 9.26 -10.45 17.68
C ARG A 129 10.28 -9.66 18.49
N GLN A 130 10.16 -8.33 18.55
CA GLN A 130 11.06 -7.48 19.34
C GLN A 130 10.92 -7.75 20.84
N SER A 131 9.70 -7.99 21.32
CA SER A 131 9.45 -8.33 22.74
C SER A 131 10.05 -9.68 23.15
N LEU A 132 10.14 -10.63 22.20
CA LEU A 132 10.69 -11.97 22.41
C LEU A 132 12.21 -12.05 22.20
N ALA A 133 12.84 -11.00 21.68
CA ALA A 133 14.29 -10.99 21.51
C ALA A 133 14.96 -10.88 22.90
N PRO A 134 15.88 -11.80 23.26
CA PRO A 134 16.63 -11.67 24.51
C PRO A 134 17.37 -10.31 24.52
N PRO A 135 17.56 -9.67 25.70
CA PRO A 135 18.18 -8.36 25.79
C PRO A 135 19.54 -8.39 25.08
N VAL A 136 19.61 -7.68 23.95
CA VAL A 136 20.79 -7.65 23.11
C VAL A 136 21.84 -6.82 23.84
N VAL A 137 22.81 -7.49 24.45
CA VAL A 137 24.11 -6.88 24.77
C VAL A 137 24.73 -6.50 23.43
N GLU A 138 24.92 -5.20 23.23
CA GLU A 138 25.41 -4.62 22.00
C GLU A 138 26.77 -5.23 21.61
N ARG A 139 26.79 -6.11 20.60
CA ARG A 139 28.03 -6.51 19.94
C ARG A 139 28.08 -5.85 18.59
N HIS A 140 28.88 -4.79 18.51
CA HIS A 140 29.39 -4.28 17.25
C HIS A 140 30.21 -5.37 16.55
N ALA A 141 29.68 -5.94 15.47
CA ALA A 141 30.46 -6.64 14.46
C ALA A 141 29.69 -6.69 13.13
N ALA A 142 30.38 -6.28 12.06
CA ALA A 142 29.87 -6.14 10.71
C ALA A 142 29.64 -7.46 9.96
N SER A 143 28.81 -7.37 8.90
CA SER A 143 28.72 -8.26 7.72
C SER A 143 27.93 -9.58 7.93
N ILE A 144 27.18 -10.19 6.99
CA ILE A 144 26.97 -10.08 5.54
C ILE A 144 25.49 -10.39 5.26
N GLY A 145 24.84 -9.59 4.42
CA GLY A 145 23.49 -9.88 3.94
C GLY A 145 23.46 -11.10 3.03
N LYS A 146 22.71 -12.14 3.41
CA LYS A 146 22.30 -13.22 2.50
C LYS A 146 20.80 -13.09 2.22
N GLY A 147 20.47 -12.25 1.26
CA GLY A 147 19.18 -12.31 0.59
C GLY A 147 19.14 -13.53 -0.32
N VAL A 148 18.63 -14.65 0.19
CA VAL A 148 18.31 -15.80 -0.67
C VAL A 148 16.94 -15.53 -1.29
N VAL A 149 16.93 -15.31 -2.61
CA VAL A 149 15.71 -15.32 -3.42
C VAL A 149 15.54 -16.75 -3.94
N PRO A 150 14.47 -17.49 -3.61
CA PRO A 150 14.26 -18.80 -4.20
C PRO A 150 13.91 -18.64 -5.68
N VAL A 151 14.66 -19.35 -6.54
CA VAL A 151 14.33 -19.49 -7.97
C VAL A 151 13.10 -20.39 -8.09
N ALA A 152 12.10 -19.92 -8.84
CA ALA A 152 10.91 -20.69 -9.17
C ALA A 152 11.28 -21.91 -10.04
N LYS A 153 10.86 -23.11 -9.62
CA LYS A 153 10.91 -24.32 -10.45
C LYS A 153 9.49 -24.67 -10.90
N ALA A 154 9.28 -24.77 -12.20
CA ALA A 154 8.02 -25.17 -12.79
C ALA A 154 7.86 -26.71 -12.88
N ALA A 155 6.61 -27.12 -12.63
CA ALA A 155 5.86 -28.28 -13.10
C ALA A 155 6.18 -29.71 -12.58
N ARG A 156 5.18 -30.29 -11.90
CA ARG A 156 4.48 -31.51 -12.34
C ARG A 156 3.02 -31.54 -11.84
N GLN A 157 2.15 -32.06 -12.70
CA GLN A 157 0.69 -32.22 -12.55
C GLN A 157 0.31 -33.30 -11.53
N GLY A 158 -0.89 -33.20 -10.94
CA GLY A 158 -1.56 -34.35 -10.31
C GLY A 158 -2.61 -34.04 -9.23
N SER A 159 -3.85 -33.75 -9.67
CA SER A 159 -5.16 -34.14 -9.08
C SER A 159 -5.63 -33.73 -7.66
N ALA A 160 -6.82 -33.11 -7.69
CA ALA A 160 -8.01 -33.26 -6.82
C ALA A 160 -8.01 -32.68 -5.39
N GLY A 161 -8.95 -31.77 -5.14
CA GLY A 161 -9.43 -31.46 -3.78
C GLY A 161 -9.89 -30.02 -3.56
N ALA A 162 -11.14 -29.73 -3.91
CA ALA A 162 -12.05 -28.69 -3.38
C ALA A 162 -11.49 -27.34 -2.87
N ILE A 163 -11.80 -26.26 -3.61
CA ILE A 163 -11.86 -24.90 -3.06
C ILE A 163 -13.27 -24.34 -3.31
N ALA A 164 -14.10 -24.35 -2.27
CA ALA A 164 -15.12 -23.33 -2.04
C ALA A 164 -14.37 -22.16 -1.33
N THR A 165 -14.56 -20.88 -1.61
CA THR A 165 -15.82 -20.11 -1.66
C THR A 165 -15.50 -18.73 -2.27
N GLY A 166 -16.31 -18.26 -3.22
CA GLY A 166 -16.28 -16.84 -3.60
C GLY A 166 -16.82 -16.50 -5.00
N GLY A 167 -16.65 -17.39 -5.98
CA GLY A 167 -17.12 -17.15 -7.36
C GLY A 167 -18.59 -17.47 -7.62
N ALA A 168 -19.19 -18.34 -6.79
CA ALA A 168 -20.52 -18.89 -7.04
C ALA A 168 -21.67 -17.87 -6.89
N VAL A 169 -21.47 -16.77 -6.15
CA VAL A 169 -22.57 -15.82 -5.87
C VAL A 169 -22.91 -14.96 -7.11
N ALA A 170 -21.95 -14.66 -7.98
CA ALA A 170 -22.20 -13.87 -9.19
C ALA A 170 -22.81 -14.71 -10.33
N VAL A 171 -22.44 -15.98 -10.44
CA VAL A 171 -22.93 -16.89 -11.50
C VAL A 171 -24.37 -17.34 -11.23
N GLN A 172 -24.72 -17.57 -9.95
CA GLN A 172 -26.09 -17.97 -9.57
C GLN A 172 -27.13 -16.88 -9.85
N GLN A 173 -26.73 -15.60 -9.80
CA GLN A 173 -27.63 -14.46 -10.00
C GLN A 173 -27.86 -14.13 -11.48
N ALA A 174 -26.95 -14.53 -12.38
CA ALA A 174 -27.08 -14.35 -13.83
C ALA A 174 -28.06 -15.34 -14.48
N HIS A 175 -28.12 -16.59 -13.98
CA HIS A 175 -29.08 -17.60 -14.46
C HIS A 175 -30.55 -17.22 -14.20
N ALA A 176 -30.83 -16.44 -13.15
CA ALA A 176 -32.19 -15.99 -12.82
C ALA A 176 -32.73 -14.89 -13.77
N ALA A 177 -31.86 -14.27 -14.59
CA ALA A 177 -32.22 -13.18 -15.50
C ALA A 177 -32.28 -13.61 -16.98
N GLY A 178 -32.10 -14.91 -17.29
CA GLY A 178 -32.20 -15.43 -18.66
C GLY A 178 -31.09 -14.98 -19.63
N VAL A 179 -29.99 -14.42 -19.13
CA VAL A 179 -28.87 -13.98 -19.96
C VAL A 179 -27.89 -15.14 -20.11
N ASP A 180 -27.82 -15.71 -21.31
CA ASP A 180 -26.89 -16.78 -21.63
C ASP A 180 -25.44 -16.27 -21.80
N LEU A 181 -24.51 -17.20 -21.97
CA LEU A 181 -23.09 -16.89 -22.14
C LEU A 181 -22.83 -15.96 -23.34
N VAL A 182 -23.67 -16.05 -24.38
CA VAL A 182 -23.60 -15.19 -25.57
C VAL A 182 -24.00 -13.76 -25.21
N GLY A 183 -25.05 -13.57 -24.40
CA GLY A 183 -25.46 -12.27 -23.88
C GLY A 183 -24.39 -11.60 -23.03
N LEU A 184 -23.66 -12.35 -22.21
CA LEU A 184 -22.53 -11.82 -21.43
C LEU A 184 -21.36 -11.37 -22.32
N ILE A 185 -21.03 -12.14 -23.36
CA ILE A 185 -20.00 -11.78 -24.33
C ILE A 185 -20.40 -10.52 -25.12
N ALA A 186 -21.68 -10.40 -25.51
CA ALA A 186 -22.20 -9.23 -26.21
C ALA A 186 -22.13 -7.96 -25.33
N ILE A 187 -22.48 -8.05 -24.05
CA ILE A 187 -22.36 -6.92 -23.10
C ILE A 187 -20.89 -6.51 -22.94
N LEU A 188 -19.98 -7.47 -22.78
CA LEU A 188 -18.55 -7.18 -22.69
C LEU A 188 -18.00 -6.51 -23.97
N ALA A 189 -18.44 -6.96 -25.14
CA ALA A 189 -18.06 -6.35 -26.42
C ALA A 189 -18.58 -4.91 -26.54
N LEU A 190 -19.81 -4.64 -26.11
CA LEU A 190 -20.39 -3.28 -26.12
C LEU A 190 -19.66 -2.34 -25.14
N VAL A 191 -19.30 -2.83 -23.95
CA VAL A 191 -18.51 -2.06 -22.98
C VAL A 191 -17.12 -1.76 -23.54
N LEU A 192 -16.48 -2.72 -24.20
CA LEU A 192 -15.17 -2.53 -24.83
C LEU A 192 -15.25 -1.48 -25.96
N ALA A 193 -16.28 -1.56 -26.81
CA ALA A 193 -16.51 -0.61 -27.90
C ALA A 193 -16.77 0.82 -27.37
N ALA A 194 -17.53 0.96 -26.28
CA ALA A 194 -17.76 2.25 -25.63
C ALA A 194 -16.47 2.86 -25.06
N VAL A 195 -15.60 2.05 -24.46
CA VAL A 195 -14.29 2.49 -23.96
C VAL A 195 -13.38 2.96 -25.10
N VAL A 196 -13.36 2.23 -26.22
CA VAL A 196 -12.60 2.60 -27.42
C VAL A 196 -13.14 3.91 -28.02
N MET A 197 -14.46 4.05 -28.16
CA MET A 197 -15.06 5.31 -28.64
C MET A 197 -14.74 6.48 -27.71
N MET A 198 -14.80 6.29 -26.39
CA MET A 198 -14.45 7.33 -25.43
C MET A 198 -12.98 7.72 -25.50
N TYR A 199 -12.08 6.76 -25.75
CA TYR A 199 -10.65 7.02 -25.96
C TYR A 199 -10.38 7.80 -27.26
N VAL A 200 -11.01 7.38 -28.37
CA VAL A 200 -10.88 8.07 -29.67
C VAL A 200 -11.46 9.49 -29.59
N PHE A 201 -12.62 9.67 -28.95
CA PHE A 201 -13.22 10.99 -28.73
C PHE A 201 -12.33 11.88 -27.86
N TRP A 202 -11.73 11.31 -26.81
CA TRP A 202 -10.77 12.03 -25.96
C TRP A 202 -9.56 12.48 -26.77
N GLN A 203 -8.96 11.59 -27.58
CA GLN A 203 -7.83 11.91 -28.47
C GLN A 203 -8.18 12.98 -29.50
N TRP A 204 -9.33 12.86 -30.19
CA TRP A 204 -9.80 13.86 -31.14
C TRP A 204 -9.98 15.23 -30.48
N ARG A 205 -10.56 15.27 -29.27
CA ARG A 205 -10.72 16.49 -28.50
C ARG A 205 -9.39 17.08 -28.03
N GLN A 206 -8.34 16.27 -27.82
CA GLN A 206 -7.00 16.78 -27.54
C GLN A 206 -6.39 17.41 -28.80
N CYS A 207 -6.56 16.80 -29.97
CA CYS A 207 -6.07 17.34 -31.26
C CYS A 207 -6.68 18.72 -31.56
N GLN A 208 -8.01 18.86 -31.41
CA GLN A 208 -8.70 20.13 -31.61
C GLN A 208 -8.23 21.27 -30.68
N ARG A 209 -7.83 20.94 -29.45
CA ARG A 209 -7.27 21.94 -28.51
C ARG A 209 -5.87 22.40 -28.90
N GLN A 210 -5.09 21.54 -29.56
CA GLN A 210 -3.75 21.90 -30.05
C GLN A 210 -3.87 22.83 -31.27
N GLU A 211 -4.81 22.54 -32.17
CA GLU A 211 -5.09 23.37 -33.36
C GLU A 211 -5.65 24.74 -32.99
N ALA A 212 -6.51 24.84 -31.98
CA ALA A 212 -7.07 26.12 -31.53
C ALA A 212 -6.09 26.99 -30.70
N ALA A 213 -4.93 26.44 -30.31
CA ALA A 213 -3.91 27.13 -29.53
C ALA A 213 -2.68 27.54 -30.36
N ALA A 214 -2.67 27.22 -31.66
CA ALA A 214 -1.67 27.61 -32.66
C ALA A 214 -2.18 28.79 -33.49
#